data_AF-A0A7C8EHF5-F1
#
_entry.id   AF-A0A7C8EHF5-F1
#
_cell.length_a   1.000
_cell.length_b   1.000
_cell.length_c   1.000
_cell.angle_alpha   90.00
_cell.angle_beta   90.00
_cell.angle_gamma   90.00
#
_symmetry.space_group_name_H-M   'P 1'
#
loop_
_entity.id
_entity.type
_entity.pdbx_description
1 polymer ?
#
loop_
_entity_poly.entity_id
_entity_poly.type
_entity_poly.pdbx_seq_one_letter_code
_entity_poly.pdbx_strand_id
1 'polypeptide(L)'
;MIRNTTVVIIAAVMCCISTTVWGEIYFENESDPCGCFVDDLDIYDGDYYWYVDADETSVVDIFGGTVDEFAPFGFSTANISGGQTKVLDALQTSRVNITGGEVLDLSASGQSMVSIIGGEVDWLYVSDGSEATVVNGQVGYLWAEGLSTVDITGYDISYEPYFSYDNTREAWEGLLTGYWQGSESTPFSIITWDEGTYDQIVLHDLGPLPGLPEPATLLLLGCGMLVLRKRG
;
A
#
# COMPACT_ATOMS: atom_id res chain seq x y z
N MET A 1 -27.52 -21.52 1.73
CA MET A 1 -28.86 -20.89 1.64
C MET A 1 -28.71 -19.83 0.57
N ILE A 2 -29.23 -20.06 -0.64
CA ILE A 2 -29.04 -19.15 -1.78
C ILE A 2 -29.94 -17.93 -1.53
N ARG A 3 -29.36 -16.76 -1.22
CA ARG A 3 -30.12 -15.51 -1.11
C ARG A 3 -30.13 -14.85 -2.48
N ASN A 4 -31.32 -14.55 -2.98
CA ASN A 4 -31.51 -13.80 -4.21
C ASN A 4 -31.17 -12.33 -3.93
N THR A 5 -29.98 -11.89 -4.32
CA THR A 5 -29.62 -10.47 -4.33
C THR A 5 -30.44 -9.77 -5.41
N THR A 6 -31.36 -8.90 -5.01
CA THR A 6 -32.18 -8.11 -5.94
C THR A 6 -31.43 -6.83 -6.23
N VAL A 7 -30.76 -6.76 -7.38
CA VAL A 7 -30.11 -5.54 -7.86
C VAL A 7 -31.19 -4.59 -8.38
N VAL A 8 -31.48 -3.52 -7.63
CA VAL A 8 -32.37 -2.46 -8.09
C VAL A 8 -31.55 -1.46 -8.91
N ILE A 9 -31.47 -1.71 -10.22
CA ILE A 9 -30.90 -0.75 -11.16
C ILE A 9 -31.96 0.34 -11.41
N ILE A 10 -31.82 1.50 -10.78
CA ILE A 10 -32.62 2.68 -11.14
C ILE A 10 -32.07 3.26 -12.44
N ALA A 11 -32.44 2.65 -13.57
CA ALA A 11 -32.14 3.18 -14.89
C ALA A 11 -33.09 4.37 -15.18
N ALA A 12 -32.60 5.59 -14.98
CA ALA A 12 -33.29 6.78 -15.46
C ALA A 12 -33.30 6.76 -17.00
N VAL A 13 -34.49 6.60 -17.58
CA VAL A 13 -34.71 6.66 -19.03
C VAL A 13 -34.41 8.08 -19.52
N MET A 14 -33.19 8.33 -20.00
CA MET A 14 -32.82 9.55 -20.70
C MET A 14 -33.05 9.41 -22.21
N CYS A 15 -34.12 10.05 -22.67
CA CYS A 15 -34.33 10.36 -24.07
C CYS A 15 -33.44 11.57 -24.45
N CYS A 16 -32.41 11.31 -25.27
CA CYS A 16 -31.79 12.29 -26.18
C CYS A 16 -30.96 13.46 -25.60
N ILE A 17 -30.13 13.25 -24.57
CA ILE A 17 -29.06 14.22 -24.24
C ILE A 17 -27.77 13.45 -23.92
N SER A 18 -26.68 13.75 -24.64
CA SER A 18 -25.34 13.18 -24.38
C SER A 18 -24.68 13.86 -23.15
N THR A 19 -25.38 13.86 -22.03
CA THR A 19 -24.78 14.21 -20.74
C THR A 19 -24.32 12.93 -20.09
N THR A 20 -23.02 12.84 -19.77
CA THR A 20 -22.47 11.80 -18.91
C THR A 20 -23.27 11.80 -17.60
N VAL A 21 -24.10 10.78 -17.41
CA VAL A 21 -24.83 10.59 -16.15
C VAL A 21 -23.86 9.92 -15.21
N TRP A 22 -23.37 10.67 -14.23
CA TRP A 22 -22.74 10.09 -13.04
C TRP A 22 -23.87 9.44 -12.25
N GLY A 23 -24.05 8.14 -12.47
CA GLY A 23 -24.94 7.34 -11.64
C GLY A 23 -24.22 7.03 -10.35
N GLU A 24 -24.53 7.76 -9.28
CA GLU A 24 -24.14 7.35 -7.94
C GLU A 24 -24.96 6.10 -7.59
N ILE A 25 -24.33 4.91 -7.65
CA ILE A 25 -24.96 3.68 -7.22
C ILE A 25 -24.77 3.58 -5.71
N TYR A 26 -25.77 4.05 -4.97
CA TYR A 26 -25.86 3.79 -3.54
C TYR A 26 -26.31 2.33 -3.35
N PHE A 27 -25.38 1.45 -3.00
CA PHE A 27 -25.72 0.16 -2.43
C PHE A 27 -26.07 0.34 -0.96
N GLU A 28 -27.21 0.98 -0.68
CA GLU A 28 -27.81 0.89 0.65
C GLU A 28 -28.47 -0.50 0.73
N ASN A 29 -27.81 -1.43 1.42
CA ASN A 29 -28.49 -2.63 1.87
C ASN A 29 -29.56 -2.18 2.87
N GLU A 30 -30.85 -2.15 2.48
CA GLU A 30 -31.94 -1.68 3.35
C GLU A 30 -32.05 -2.43 4.71
N SER A 31 -31.33 -3.55 4.87
CA SER A 31 -31.28 -4.28 6.14
C SER A 31 -30.12 -3.91 7.06
N ASP A 32 -29.11 -3.17 6.57
CA ASP A 32 -27.99 -2.66 7.37
C ASP A 32 -27.55 -1.29 6.81
N PRO A 33 -27.75 -0.16 7.51
CA PRO A 33 -27.38 1.17 7.03
C PRO A 33 -25.86 1.39 6.91
N CYS A 34 -25.08 0.37 7.27
CA CYS A 34 -23.66 0.25 7.01
C CYS A 34 -23.52 -0.70 5.81
N GLY A 35 -23.09 -0.20 4.65
CA GLY A 35 -23.02 -0.97 3.40
C GLY A 35 -21.95 -2.06 3.41
N CYS A 36 -22.07 -3.05 4.29
CA CYS A 36 -21.19 -4.20 4.39
C CYS A 36 -21.39 -5.12 3.17
N PHE A 37 -20.34 -5.32 2.38
CA PHE A 37 -20.28 -6.32 1.33
C PHE A 37 -19.69 -7.62 1.89
N VAL A 38 -20.42 -8.72 1.72
CA VAL A 38 -19.99 -10.09 2.07
C VAL A 38 -19.60 -10.89 0.81
N ASP A 39 -19.49 -10.21 -0.34
CA ASP A 39 -19.16 -10.79 -1.63
C ASP A 39 -18.00 -10.03 -2.29
N ASP A 40 -17.39 -10.64 -3.31
CA ASP A 40 -16.29 -10.04 -4.05
C ASP A 40 -16.75 -8.83 -4.89
N LEU A 41 -15.93 -7.78 -4.97
CA LEU A 41 -16.21 -6.54 -5.71
C LEU A 41 -15.00 -6.12 -6.56
N ASP A 42 -15.20 -5.99 -7.86
CA ASP A 42 -14.21 -5.40 -8.76
C ASP A 42 -14.56 -3.92 -9.04
N ILE A 43 -13.57 -3.04 -8.95
CA ILE A 43 -13.69 -1.60 -9.23
C ILE A 43 -12.76 -1.23 -10.40
N TYR A 44 -13.33 -0.66 -11.46
CA TYR A 44 -12.64 -0.31 -12.70
C TYR A 44 -12.61 1.21 -12.95
N ASP A 45 -11.86 1.62 -13.97
CA ASP A 45 -11.79 3.02 -14.39
C ASP A 45 -13.18 3.62 -14.70
N GLY A 46 -13.45 4.76 -14.08
CA GLY A 46 -14.71 5.49 -14.20
C GLY A 46 -15.74 5.12 -13.13
N ASP A 47 -15.51 4.04 -12.37
CA ASP A 47 -16.31 3.74 -11.19
C ASP A 47 -15.97 4.71 -10.06
N TYR A 48 -17.00 5.06 -9.30
CA TYR A 48 -16.88 5.91 -8.12
C TYR A 48 -17.72 5.32 -6.99
N TYR A 49 -17.08 5.06 -5.86
CA TYR A 49 -17.72 4.59 -4.64
C TYR A 49 -17.39 5.56 -3.51
N TRP A 50 -18.42 6.06 -2.84
CA TRP A 50 -18.23 6.86 -1.64
C TRP A 50 -17.69 6.00 -0.49
N TYR A 51 -18.25 4.81 -0.31
CA TYR A 51 -17.93 3.92 0.81
C TYR A 51 -17.98 2.46 0.35
N VAL A 52 -16.94 1.71 0.69
CA VAL A 52 -16.86 0.26 0.50
C VAL A 52 -16.48 -0.37 1.84
N ASP A 53 -17.25 -1.34 2.29
CA ASP A 53 -16.95 -2.12 3.50
C ASP A 53 -16.88 -3.59 3.10
N ALA A 54 -15.72 -4.22 3.30
CA ALA A 54 -15.48 -5.61 2.91
C ALA A 54 -15.34 -6.46 4.17
N ASP A 55 -16.35 -7.27 4.46
CA ASP A 55 -16.41 -8.04 5.71
C ASP A 55 -16.02 -9.51 5.51
N GLU A 56 -15.73 -10.18 6.61
CA GLU A 56 -15.45 -11.61 6.72
C GLU A 56 -14.39 -12.13 5.76
N THR A 57 -14.76 -12.64 4.58
CA THR A 57 -13.84 -13.25 3.61
C THR A 57 -13.92 -12.61 2.23
N SER A 58 -14.56 -11.45 2.13
CA SER A 58 -14.73 -10.71 0.86
C SER A 58 -13.39 -10.33 0.25
N VAL A 59 -13.33 -10.29 -1.07
CA VAL A 59 -12.19 -9.74 -1.82
C VAL A 59 -12.64 -8.55 -2.64
N VAL A 60 -11.98 -7.41 -2.46
CA VAL A 60 -12.21 -6.21 -3.28
C VAL A 60 -10.97 -5.93 -4.12
N ASP A 61 -11.14 -5.94 -5.43
CA ASP A 61 -10.08 -5.66 -6.40
C ASP A 61 -10.27 -4.28 -7.03
N ILE A 62 -9.36 -3.35 -6.75
CA ILE A 62 -9.34 -2.00 -7.32
C ILE A 62 -8.30 -1.97 -8.45
N PHE A 63 -8.78 -2.05 -9.68
CA PHE A 63 -7.96 -1.91 -10.89
C PHE A 63 -7.86 -0.46 -11.35
N GLY A 64 -8.82 0.37 -10.95
CA GLY A 64 -9.00 1.75 -11.39
C GLY A 64 -10.05 2.47 -10.55
N GLY A 65 -10.56 3.59 -11.07
CA GLY A 65 -11.67 4.33 -10.43
C GLY A 65 -11.27 5.05 -9.15
N THR A 66 -12.28 5.42 -8.35
CA THR A 66 -12.09 6.17 -7.10
C THR A 66 -12.96 5.62 -5.98
N VAL A 67 -12.36 5.43 -4.81
CA VAL A 67 -13.05 5.06 -3.57
C VAL A 67 -12.73 6.08 -2.50
N ASP A 68 -13.73 6.76 -1.96
CA ASP A 68 -13.47 7.78 -0.94
C ASP A 68 -13.14 7.15 0.43
N GLU A 69 -13.84 6.10 0.82
CA GLU A 69 -13.59 5.38 2.06
C GLU A 69 -13.74 3.88 1.85
N PHE A 70 -12.72 3.12 2.23
CA PHE A 70 -12.68 1.67 2.08
C PHE A 70 -12.23 1.04 3.40
N ALA A 71 -13.07 0.17 3.98
CA ALA A 71 -12.77 -0.51 5.23
C ALA A 71 -12.83 -2.04 5.05
N PRO A 72 -11.71 -2.72 4.71
CA PRO A 72 -11.64 -4.16 4.84
C PRO A 72 -11.58 -4.58 6.32
N PHE A 73 -12.52 -5.43 6.72
CA PHE A 73 -12.70 -5.95 8.07
C PHE A 73 -12.62 -7.49 8.12
N GLY A 74 -12.24 -8.04 9.28
CA GLY A 74 -12.24 -9.49 9.49
C GLY A 74 -11.08 -10.18 8.79
N PHE A 75 -11.36 -11.16 7.91
CA PHE A 75 -10.37 -11.86 7.08
C PHE A 75 -10.43 -11.41 5.60
N SER A 76 -11.05 -10.26 5.32
CA SER A 76 -11.21 -9.76 3.95
C SER A 76 -9.88 -9.31 3.36
N THR A 77 -9.87 -9.17 2.04
CA THR A 77 -8.68 -8.76 1.28
C THR A 77 -9.01 -7.61 0.35
N ALA A 78 -8.22 -6.55 0.44
CA ALA A 78 -8.19 -5.43 -0.50
C ALA A 78 -6.98 -5.58 -1.42
N ASN A 79 -7.18 -5.66 -2.74
CA ASN A 79 -6.10 -5.63 -3.72
C ASN A 79 -6.20 -4.35 -4.55
N ILE A 80 -5.16 -3.52 -4.51
CA ILE A 80 -5.11 -2.23 -5.21
C ILE A 80 -3.97 -2.30 -6.22
N SER A 81 -4.33 -2.21 -7.49
CA SER A 81 -3.38 -2.20 -8.61
C SER A 81 -3.45 -0.92 -9.45
N GLY A 82 -4.48 -0.10 -9.23
CA GLY A 82 -4.69 1.21 -9.84
C GLY A 82 -5.74 2.01 -9.08
N GLY A 83 -6.20 3.11 -9.67
CA GLY A 83 -7.22 3.97 -9.08
C GLY A 83 -6.72 4.83 -7.92
N GLN A 84 -7.67 5.46 -7.22
CA GLN A 84 -7.44 6.33 -6.08
C GLN A 84 -8.33 5.90 -4.91
N THR A 85 -7.73 5.69 -3.74
CA THR A 85 -8.48 5.46 -2.49
C THR A 85 -8.14 6.56 -1.50
N LYS A 86 -9.12 7.32 -1.02
CA LYS A 86 -8.82 8.44 -0.11
C LYS A 86 -8.57 7.94 1.31
N VAL A 87 -9.46 7.13 1.87
CA VAL A 87 -9.28 6.53 3.20
C VAL A 87 -9.35 5.02 3.07
N LEU A 88 -8.35 4.31 3.59
CA LEU A 88 -8.29 2.86 3.64
C LEU A 88 -8.00 2.40 5.07
N ASP A 89 -9.02 1.87 5.73
CA ASP A 89 -8.93 1.39 7.11
C ASP A 89 -8.91 -0.14 7.14
N ALA A 90 -7.72 -0.72 7.23
CA ALA A 90 -7.53 -2.15 7.44
C ALA A 90 -7.77 -2.50 8.91
N LEU A 91 -8.84 -3.25 9.17
CA LEU A 91 -9.30 -3.54 10.52
C LEU A 91 -9.24 -5.04 10.84
N GLN A 92 -9.00 -5.36 12.11
CA GLN A 92 -8.87 -6.73 12.60
C GLN A 92 -7.77 -7.50 11.85
N THR A 93 -8.07 -8.68 11.31
CA THR A 93 -7.11 -9.57 10.64
C THR A 93 -7.11 -9.43 9.12
N SER A 94 -7.51 -8.25 8.62
CA SER A 94 -7.68 -8.01 7.18
C SER A 94 -6.33 -7.95 6.46
N ARG A 95 -6.39 -7.99 5.12
CA ARG A 95 -5.20 -7.92 4.27
C ARG A 95 -5.35 -6.82 3.23
N VAL A 96 -4.32 -6.00 3.09
CA VAL A 96 -4.23 -4.97 2.05
C VAL A 96 -3.00 -5.22 1.20
N ASN A 97 -3.18 -5.36 -0.11
CA ASN A 97 -2.09 -5.54 -1.08
C ASN A 97 -2.11 -4.38 -2.07
N ILE A 98 -1.07 -3.54 -2.07
CA ILE A 98 -0.91 -2.40 -2.96
C ILE A 98 0.24 -2.69 -3.92
N THR A 99 -0.09 -2.79 -5.20
CA THR A 99 0.87 -3.02 -6.30
C THR A 99 0.91 -1.84 -7.28
N GLY A 100 -0.04 -0.91 -7.17
CA GLY A 100 -0.18 0.31 -7.94
C GLY A 100 -1.27 1.20 -7.34
N GLY A 101 -1.66 2.27 -8.04
CA GLY A 101 -2.66 3.22 -7.56
C GLY A 101 -2.13 4.18 -6.50
N GLU A 102 -3.04 4.99 -5.97
CA GLU A 102 -2.77 6.01 -4.95
C GLU A 102 -3.71 5.79 -3.76
N VAL A 103 -3.17 5.76 -2.55
CA VAL A 103 -3.93 5.78 -1.29
C VAL A 103 -3.54 7.00 -0.49
N LEU A 104 -4.49 7.87 -0.14
CA LEU A 104 -4.14 9.07 0.63
C LEU A 104 -3.88 8.70 2.10
N ASP A 105 -4.85 8.17 2.81
CA ASP A 105 -4.74 7.80 4.22
C ASP A 105 -4.96 6.29 4.39
N LEU A 106 -3.91 5.57 4.79
CA LEU A 106 -3.94 4.13 5.08
C LEU A 106 -3.69 3.88 6.57
N SER A 107 -4.67 3.28 7.24
CA SER A 107 -4.58 2.84 8.64
C SER A 107 -4.67 1.32 8.71
N ALA A 108 -3.81 0.69 9.51
CA ALA A 108 -3.85 -0.74 9.79
C ALA A 108 -3.87 -1.01 11.29
N SER A 109 -4.93 -1.68 11.75
CA SER A 109 -5.13 -2.01 13.17
C SER A 109 -5.71 -3.42 13.36
N GLY A 110 -5.54 -3.96 14.56
CA GLY A 110 -6.18 -5.21 14.97
C GLY A 110 -5.53 -6.50 14.46
N GLN A 111 -4.22 -6.47 14.14
CA GLN A 111 -3.44 -7.56 13.51
C GLN A 111 -3.63 -7.67 11.99
N SER A 112 -3.85 -6.53 11.33
CA SER A 112 -3.97 -6.48 9.87
C SER A 112 -2.59 -6.62 9.22
N MET A 113 -2.56 -7.08 7.96
CA MET A 113 -1.33 -7.18 7.17
C MET A 113 -1.41 -6.28 5.94
N VAL A 114 -0.42 -5.41 5.79
CA VAL A 114 -0.30 -4.49 4.64
C VAL A 114 0.94 -4.85 3.83
N SER A 115 0.79 -4.99 2.51
CA SER A 115 1.91 -5.20 1.59
C SER A 115 1.89 -4.12 0.51
N ILE A 116 2.93 -3.29 0.47
CA ILE A 116 3.10 -2.20 -0.48
C ILE A 116 4.29 -2.55 -1.38
N ILE A 117 4.01 -3.16 -2.53
CA ILE A 117 5.02 -3.62 -3.51
C ILE A 117 5.17 -2.61 -4.67
N GLY A 118 4.30 -1.59 -4.71
CA GLY A 118 4.28 -0.49 -5.66
C GLY A 118 3.25 0.55 -5.24
N GLY A 119 2.85 1.43 -6.14
CA GLY A 119 1.87 2.49 -5.84
C GLY A 119 2.40 3.57 -4.91
N GLU A 120 1.50 4.47 -4.51
CA GLU A 120 1.78 5.59 -3.61
C GLU A 120 0.80 5.57 -2.44
N VAL A 121 1.32 5.74 -1.23
CA VAL A 121 0.58 5.93 0.01
C VAL A 121 1.05 7.23 0.65
N ASP A 122 0.20 8.23 0.81
CA ASP A 122 0.64 9.50 1.42
C ASP A 122 0.87 9.30 2.92
N TRP A 123 -0.13 8.79 3.65
CA TRP A 123 -0.05 8.50 5.08
C TRP A 123 -0.23 7.02 5.37
N LEU A 124 0.75 6.42 6.05
CA LEU A 124 0.68 5.06 6.56
C LEU A 124 0.72 5.07 8.09
N TYR A 125 -0.37 4.64 8.72
CA TYR A 125 -0.47 4.44 10.16
C TYR A 125 -0.64 2.94 10.49
N VAL A 126 0.23 2.40 11.34
CA VAL A 126 0.25 0.96 11.67
C VAL A 126 0.27 0.77 13.19
N SER A 127 -0.76 0.12 13.73
CA SER A 127 -0.94 -0.04 15.18
C SER A 127 -1.49 -1.42 15.56
N ASP A 128 -1.67 -1.63 16.87
CA ASP A 128 -2.38 -2.80 17.44
C ASP A 128 -1.88 -4.17 16.96
N GLY A 129 -0.57 -4.31 16.80
CA GLY A 129 0.06 -5.58 16.38
C GLY A 129 -0.09 -5.89 14.89
N SER A 130 -0.45 -4.89 14.08
CA SER A 130 -0.48 -5.00 12.62
C SER A 130 0.94 -4.95 12.03
N GLU A 131 1.09 -5.50 10.84
CA GLU A 131 2.37 -5.61 10.15
C GLU A 131 2.26 -4.96 8.77
N ALA A 132 3.27 -4.17 8.39
CA ALA A 132 3.38 -3.58 7.07
C ALA A 132 4.71 -3.94 6.42
N THR A 133 4.69 -4.32 5.14
CA THR A 133 5.90 -4.54 4.34
C THR A 133 5.93 -3.57 3.16
N VAL A 134 7.02 -2.81 3.01
CA VAL A 134 7.19 -1.82 1.94
C VAL A 134 8.39 -2.18 1.07
N VAL A 135 8.13 -2.39 -0.22
CA VAL A 135 9.11 -2.75 -1.25
C VAL A 135 8.75 -2.00 -2.54
N ASN A 136 9.60 -1.10 -3.04
CA ASN A 136 9.36 -0.35 -4.29
C ASN A 136 8.09 0.56 -4.32
N GLY A 137 7.27 0.61 -3.26
CA GLY A 137 6.19 1.59 -3.12
C GLY A 137 6.67 2.94 -2.61
N GLN A 138 5.86 3.99 -2.77
CA GLN A 138 6.14 5.30 -2.18
C GLN A 138 5.28 5.49 -0.93
N VAL A 139 5.90 5.82 0.20
CA VAL A 139 5.22 6.20 1.44
C VAL A 139 5.67 7.61 1.82
N GLY A 140 4.74 8.56 1.95
CA GLY A 140 5.08 9.94 2.31
C GLY A 140 5.41 10.05 3.80
N TYR A 141 4.43 9.69 4.62
CA TYR A 141 4.44 9.77 6.07
C TYR A 141 4.17 8.40 6.67
N LEU A 142 4.94 8.07 7.71
CA LEU A 142 4.86 6.81 8.43
C LEU A 142 4.70 7.05 9.92
N TRP A 143 3.67 6.48 10.51
CA TRP A 143 3.49 6.42 11.96
C TRP A 143 3.22 4.97 12.37
N ALA A 144 4.07 4.42 13.23
CA ALA A 144 3.86 3.09 13.80
C ALA A 144 3.93 3.12 15.33
N GLU A 145 3.02 2.41 16.00
CA GLU A 145 2.98 2.37 17.46
C GLU A 145 2.47 1.04 18.04
N GLY A 146 2.65 0.89 19.36
CA GLY A 146 2.18 -0.27 20.10
C GLY A 146 3.06 -1.50 19.86
N LEU A 147 2.49 -2.54 19.26
CA LEU A 147 3.17 -3.79 18.94
C LEU A 147 3.31 -4.00 17.42
N SER A 148 3.08 -2.95 16.62
CA SER A 148 3.16 -3.06 15.16
C SER A 148 4.60 -3.21 14.68
N THR A 149 4.75 -3.65 13.43
CA THR A 149 6.06 -3.70 12.77
C THR A 149 5.96 -3.22 11.34
N VAL A 150 7.00 -2.54 10.87
CA VAL A 150 7.10 -2.05 9.49
C VAL A 150 8.42 -2.51 8.89
N ASP A 151 8.35 -3.49 8.01
CA ASP A 151 9.50 -4.03 7.27
C ASP A 151 9.74 -3.20 6.00
N ILE A 152 10.91 -2.56 5.90
CA ILE A 152 11.31 -1.77 4.74
C ILE A 152 12.55 -2.41 4.11
N THR A 153 12.45 -2.76 2.83
CA THR A 153 13.55 -3.41 2.10
C THR A 153 14.16 -2.47 1.06
N GLY A 154 15.44 -2.17 1.21
CA GLY A 154 16.18 -1.27 0.32
C GLY A 154 17.69 -1.41 0.44
N TYR A 155 18.42 -0.43 -0.05
CA TYR A 155 19.87 -0.31 0.15
C TYR A 155 20.28 1.16 0.35
N ASP A 156 21.45 1.35 0.95
CA ASP A 156 21.99 2.68 1.31
C ASP A 156 20.98 3.47 2.16
N ILE A 157 20.41 2.78 3.16
CA ILE A 157 19.36 3.33 4.01
C ILE A 157 19.99 4.22 5.08
N SER A 158 19.50 5.45 5.19
CA SER A 158 19.91 6.42 6.19
C SER A 158 18.70 6.98 6.93
N TYR A 159 18.81 7.10 8.25
CA TYR A 159 17.82 7.73 9.10
C TYR A 159 18.41 8.98 9.75
N GLU A 160 17.82 10.13 9.49
CA GLU A 160 18.19 11.41 10.09
C GLU A 160 17.05 11.89 11.01
N PRO A 161 17.19 11.75 12.34
CA PRO A 161 16.21 12.33 13.26
C PRO A 161 16.31 13.85 13.21
N TYR A 162 15.19 14.54 13.13
CA TYR A 162 15.15 15.99 13.24
C TYR A 162 14.03 16.43 14.18
N PHE A 163 14.32 17.50 14.92
CA PHE A 163 13.35 18.07 15.84
C PHE A 163 12.42 19.02 15.06
N SER A 164 11.14 18.67 14.99
CA SER A 164 10.11 19.50 14.39
C SER A 164 9.35 20.22 15.49
N TYR A 165 9.33 21.55 15.43
CA TYR A 165 8.48 22.36 16.30
C TYR A 165 7.34 22.91 15.46
N ASP A 166 6.24 22.16 15.41
CA ASP A 166 4.95 22.79 15.10
C ASP A 166 4.45 23.43 16.39
N ASN A 167 3.91 24.64 16.33
CA ASN A 167 3.44 25.42 17.49
C ASN A 167 2.35 24.71 18.33
N THR A 168 1.97 23.51 17.95
CA THR A 168 0.96 22.65 18.56
C THR A 168 1.54 21.44 19.28
N ARG A 169 2.76 20.98 18.94
CA ARG A 169 3.35 19.76 19.49
C ARG A 169 4.88 19.75 19.33
N GLU A 170 5.58 19.41 20.41
CA GLU A 170 6.97 18.96 20.33
C GLU A 170 6.94 17.51 19.85
N ALA A 171 7.26 17.27 18.58
CA ALA A 171 7.34 15.93 18.01
C ALA A 171 8.75 15.69 17.48
N TRP A 172 9.32 14.55 17.85
CA TRP A 172 10.49 14.02 17.18
C TRP A 172 10.01 13.39 15.88
N GLU A 173 10.48 13.95 14.77
CA GLU A 173 10.29 13.38 13.45
C GLU A 173 11.64 12.81 12.98
N GLY A 174 11.60 12.05 11.91
CA GLY A 174 12.80 11.54 11.29
C GLY A 174 12.63 11.36 9.80
N LEU A 175 13.71 11.60 9.06
CA LEU A 175 13.75 11.38 7.63
C LEU A 175 14.45 10.07 7.34
N LEU A 176 13.71 9.08 6.85
CA LEU A 176 14.25 7.83 6.35
C LEU A 176 14.42 7.94 4.84
N THR A 177 15.66 7.76 4.37
CA THR A 177 16.01 7.83 2.95
C THR A 177 16.77 6.60 2.52
N GLY A 178 16.75 6.29 1.22
CA GLY A 178 17.52 5.19 0.65
C GLY A 178 17.12 4.95 -0.79
N TYR A 179 17.42 3.75 -1.29
CA TYR A 179 17.02 3.32 -2.63
C TYR A 179 16.30 1.98 -2.58
N TRP A 180 15.28 1.82 -3.40
CA TRP A 180 14.56 0.56 -3.51
C TRP A 180 15.39 -0.51 -4.23
N GLN A 181 15.21 -1.77 -3.83
CA GLN A 181 15.89 -2.88 -4.48
C GLN A 181 15.28 -3.20 -5.86
N GLY A 182 16.14 -3.39 -6.86
CA GLY A 182 15.76 -3.95 -8.17
C GLY A 182 15.22 -2.95 -9.18
N SER A 183 14.80 -1.76 -8.73
CA SER A 183 14.63 -0.60 -9.60
C SER A 183 15.98 0.10 -9.76
N GLU A 184 16.23 0.73 -10.92
CA GLU A 184 17.51 1.31 -11.31
C GLU A 184 17.88 2.55 -10.47
N SER A 185 18.12 2.39 -9.16
CA SER A 185 18.35 3.47 -8.20
C SER A 185 17.14 4.40 -8.03
N THR A 186 15.94 3.85 -7.87
CA THR A 186 14.78 4.67 -7.47
C THR A 186 14.94 5.07 -6.00
N PRO A 187 15.15 6.36 -5.69
CA PRO A 187 15.28 6.80 -4.31
C PRO A 187 13.91 6.77 -3.61
N PHE A 188 13.91 6.64 -2.29
CA PHE A 188 12.76 6.87 -1.46
C PHE A 188 13.09 7.84 -0.32
N SER A 189 12.04 8.48 0.18
CA SER A 189 12.09 9.44 1.29
C SER A 189 10.79 9.30 2.07
N ILE A 190 10.87 8.86 3.32
CA ILE A 190 9.73 8.62 4.21
C ILE A 190 9.93 9.49 5.45
N ILE A 191 8.92 10.30 5.77
CA ILE A 191 8.90 11.07 7.02
C ILE A 191 8.27 10.18 8.10
N THR A 192 9.05 9.85 9.11
CA THR A 192 8.55 9.15 10.31
C THR A 192 7.97 10.16 11.28
N TRP A 193 6.82 9.84 11.83
CA TRP A 193 6.07 10.66 12.77
C TRP A 193 6.14 10.05 14.17
N ASP A 194 6.53 10.83 15.17
CA ASP A 194 6.73 10.43 16.57
C ASP A 194 8.01 9.60 16.85
N GLU A 195 8.57 9.75 18.05
CA GLU A 195 9.83 9.09 18.46
C GLU A 195 9.71 7.56 18.48
N GLY A 196 8.52 7.05 18.79
CA GLY A 196 8.25 5.61 18.89
C GLY A 196 8.20 4.88 17.55
N THR A 197 7.99 5.60 16.44
CA THR A 197 7.87 4.98 15.11
C THR A 197 9.15 4.29 14.69
N TYR A 198 10.32 4.90 14.97
CA TYR A 198 11.60 4.32 14.60
C TYR A 198 11.81 2.93 15.23
N ASP A 199 11.35 2.73 16.46
CA ASP A 199 11.48 1.46 17.18
C ASP A 199 10.62 0.33 16.58
N GLN A 200 9.62 0.66 15.74
CA GLN A 200 8.78 -0.32 15.04
C GLN A 200 9.28 -0.66 13.63
N ILE A 201 10.30 0.05 13.13
CA ILE A 201 10.81 -0.15 11.77
C ILE A 201 11.93 -1.20 11.77
N VAL A 202 11.77 -2.20 10.90
CA VAL A 202 12.81 -3.20 10.62
C VAL A 202 13.38 -2.90 9.23
N LEU A 203 14.65 -2.51 9.20
CA LEU A 203 15.35 -2.17 7.96
C LEU A 203 16.10 -3.39 7.43
N HIS A 204 15.75 -3.80 6.21
CA HIS A 204 16.49 -4.80 5.45
C HIS A 204 17.39 -4.10 4.44
N ASP A 205 18.60 -3.73 4.88
CA ASP A 205 19.67 -3.27 4.00
C ASP A 205 20.35 -4.48 3.36
N LEU A 206 20.10 -4.68 2.07
CA LEU A 206 20.65 -5.80 1.31
C LEU A 206 22.08 -5.52 0.79
N GLY A 207 22.65 -4.38 1.15
CA GLY A 207 23.94 -3.92 0.67
C GLY A 207 23.89 -3.45 -0.79
N PRO A 208 25.02 -2.98 -1.33
CA PRO A 208 25.09 -2.54 -2.71
C PRO A 208 24.66 -3.67 -3.66
N LEU A 209 23.81 -3.32 -4.64
CA LEU A 209 23.23 -4.28 -5.60
C LEU A 209 24.28 -5.30 -6.08
N PRO A 210 24.00 -6.63 -6.02
CA PRO A 210 24.93 -7.68 -6.42
C PRO A 210 25.24 -7.73 -7.93
N GLY A 211 24.89 -6.69 -8.69
CA GLY A 211 24.81 -6.69 -10.15
C GLY A 211 26.13 -6.45 -10.89
N LEU A 212 27.17 -5.95 -10.23
CA LEU A 212 28.48 -5.82 -10.87
C LEU A 212 29.51 -6.53 -9.98
N PRO A 213 30.08 -7.66 -10.44
CA PRO A 213 31.28 -8.18 -9.81
C PRO A 213 32.27 -7.03 -9.77
N GLU A 214 32.86 -6.78 -8.59
CA GLU A 214 33.88 -5.75 -8.45
C GLU A 214 34.85 -5.84 -9.65
N PRO A 215 35.37 -4.72 -10.19
CA PRO A 215 36.28 -4.77 -11.34
C PRO A 215 37.40 -5.80 -11.19
N ALA A 216 37.84 -6.06 -9.95
CA ALA A 216 38.78 -7.12 -9.59
C ALA A 216 38.27 -8.54 -9.88
N THR A 217 36.99 -8.84 -9.61
CA THR A 217 36.35 -10.13 -9.89
C THR A 217 36.20 -10.35 -11.40
N LEU A 218 35.80 -9.32 -12.15
CA LEU A 218 35.78 -9.38 -13.61
C LEU A 218 37.18 -9.59 -14.20
N LEU A 219 38.18 -8.89 -13.66
CA LEU A 219 39.57 -9.04 -14.04
C LEU A 219 40.08 -10.46 -13.73
N LEU A 220 39.82 -10.99 -12.54
CA LEU A 220 40.20 -12.35 -12.15
C LEU A 220 39.55 -13.41 -13.03
N LEU A 221 38.26 -13.26 -13.34
CA LEU A 221 37.55 -14.15 -14.25
C LEU A 221 38.15 -14.10 -15.65
N GLY A 222 38.41 -12.89 -16.17
CA GLY A 222 39.06 -12.69 -17.46
C GLY A 222 40.47 -13.29 -17.52
N CYS A 223 41.29 -13.05 -16.49
CA CYS A 223 42.62 -13.64 -16.39
C CYS A 223 42.57 -15.18 -16.28
N GLY A 224 41.64 -15.74 -15.51
CA GLY A 224 41.43 -17.18 -15.40
C GLY A 224 41.08 -17.81 -16.75
N MET A 225 40.18 -17.20 -17.51
CA MET A 225 39.83 -17.66 -18.87
C MET A 225 41.01 -17.61 -19.84
N LEU A 226 41.87 -16.59 -19.76
CA LEU A 226 43.09 -16.49 -20.57
C LEU A 226 44.09 -17.61 -20.26
N VAL A 227 44.26 -17.98 -18.98
CA VAL A 227 45.13 -19.08 -18.58
C VAL A 227 44.60 -20.43 -19.10
N LEU A 228 43.29 -20.65 -19.05
CA LEU A 228 42.66 -21.87 -19.55
C LEU A 228 42.77 -22.01 -21.08
N ARG A 229 42.69 -20.91 -21.83
CA ARG A 229 42.83 -20.92 -23.30
C ARG A 229 44.19 -21.44 -23.78
N LYS A 230 45.26 -21.27 -22.99
CA LYS A 230 46.62 -21.67 -23.38
C LYS A 230 46.89 -23.18 -23.24
N ARG A 231 45.94 -23.95 -22.71
CA ARG A 231 46.08 -25.41 -22.48
C ARG A 231 45.28 -26.29 -23.45
N GLY A 232 44.62 -25.72 -24.46
CA GLY A 232 43.95 -26.45 -25.54
C GLY A 232 44.79 -26.57 -26.80
#